data_AF-A0A382GDK2-F1
#
_entry.id   AF-A0A382GDK2-F1
#
_cell.length_a   1.000
_cell.length_b   1.000
_cell.length_c   1.000
_cell.angle_alpha   90.00
_cell.angle_beta   90.00
_cell.angle_gamma   90.00
#
_symmetry.space_group_name_H-M   'P 1'
#
loop_
_entity.id
_entity.type
_entity.pdbx_description
1 polymer ?
#
loop_
_entity_poly.entity_id
_entity_poly.type
_entity_poly.pdbx_seq_one_letter_code
_entity_poly.pdbx_strand_id
1 'polypeptide(L)' 'VTGGLGDDWLETTRAVAAAGADVIEIGVPFSDPVMDGPTIQAANDVALDGGATPVGILDALREADVGVPLAVMTYYNIAY' A
#
# COMPACT_ATOMS: atom_id res chain seq x y z
N VAL A 1 -0.62 2.74 4.78
CA VAL A 1 -0.87 1.29 4.65
C VAL A 1 -0.01 0.76 3.51
N THR A 2 0.61 -0.42 3.63
CA THR A 2 1.37 -1.03 2.51
C THR A 2 0.42 -1.78 1.59
N GLY A 3 0.45 -1.48 0.29
CA GLY A 3 -0.39 -2.15 -0.71
C GLY A 3 0.04 -3.60 -0.91
N GLY A 4 -0.94 -4.52 -0.97
CA GLY A 4 -0.68 -5.95 -1.13
C GLY A 4 -0.12 -6.66 0.11
N LEU A 5 -0.11 -6.00 1.27
CA LEU A 5 0.32 -6.62 2.53
C LEU A 5 -0.76 -7.58 3.07
N GLY A 6 -0.66 -8.85 2.67
CA GLY A 6 -1.67 -9.87 3.02
C GLY A 6 -2.95 -9.73 2.19
N ASP A 7 -3.84 -10.72 2.32
CA ASP A 7 -5.09 -10.77 1.54
C ASP A 7 -6.14 -9.74 1.99
N ASP A 8 -6.00 -9.19 3.20
CA ASP A 8 -6.94 -8.31 3.88
C ASP A 8 -6.54 -6.83 3.87
N TRP A 9 -5.49 -6.45 3.14
CA TRP A 9 -4.96 -5.06 3.17
C TRP A 9 -5.99 -3.99 2.76
N LEU A 10 -6.97 -4.34 1.91
CA LEU A 10 -8.10 -3.46 1.56
C LEU A 10 -9.10 -3.31 2.72
N GLU A 11 -9.34 -4.37 3.48
CA GLU A 11 -10.14 -4.30 4.70
C GLU A 11 -9.44 -3.44 5.75
N THR A 12 -8.13 -3.62 5.92
CA THR A 12 -7.31 -2.76 6.78
C THR A 12 -7.43 -1.29 6.36
N THR A 13 -7.34 -1.00 5.06
CA THR A 13 -7.49 0.35 4.52
C THR A 13 -8.87 0.96 4.86
N ARG A 14 -9.95 0.20 4.69
CA ARG A 14 -11.30 0.62 5.09
C ARG A 14 -11.45 0.81 6.60
N ALA A 15 -10.85 -0.04 7.41
CA ALA A 15 -10.87 0.07 8.86
C ALA A 15 -10.17 1.35 9.33
N VAL A 16 -9.04 1.72 8.70
CA VAL A 16 -8.34 2.98 8.97
C VAL A 16 -9.22 4.19 8.63
N ALA A 17 -9.95 4.15 7.50
CA ALA A 17 -10.91 5.20 7.16
C ALA A 17 -12.04 5.30 8.19
N ALA A 18 -12.64 4.16 8.57
CA ALA A 18 -13.71 4.11 9.57
C ALA A 18 -13.25 4.58 10.96
N ALA A 19 -11.95 4.45 11.27
CA ALA A 19 -11.35 4.97 12.50
C ALA A 19 -11.14 6.49 12.48
N GLY A 20 -11.47 7.18 11.38
CA GLY A 20 -11.47 8.64 11.29
C GLY A 20 -10.28 9.24 10.55
N ALA A 21 -9.57 8.48 9.71
CA ALA A 21 -8.52 9.05 8.87
C ALA A 21 -9.13 9.94 7.77
N ASP A 22 -8.65 11.18 7.62
CA ASP A 22 -9.11 12.11 6.56
C ASP A 22 -8.54 11.74 5.17
N VAL A 23 -7.32 11.19 5.14
CA VAL A 23 -6.61 10.75 3.94
C VAL A 23 -5.76 9.53 4.33
N ILE A 24 -5.63 8.57 3.42
CA ILE A 24 -4.79 7.38 3.64
C ILE A 24 -3.68 7.32 2.60
N GLU A 25 -2.44 7.24 3.09
CA GLU A 25 -1.28 6.98 2.25
C GLU A 25 -1.14 5.47 1.99
N ILE A 26 -1.01 5.09 0.72
CA ILE A 26 -0.79 3.71 0.28
C ILE A 26 0.64 3.58 -0.28
N GLY A 27 1.50 2.86 0.44
CA GLY A 27 2.86 2.58 0.01
C GLY A 27 2.89 1.45 -1.02
N VAL A 28 3.54 1.68 -2.16
CA VAL A 28 3.85 0.63 -3.13
C VAL A 28 5.14 -0.05 -2.69
N PRO A 29 5.13 -1.37 -2.40
CA PRO A 29 6.30 -2.07 -1.89
C PRO A 29 7.42 -2.08 -2.94
N PHE A 30 8.65 -1.86 -2.46
CA PHE A 30 9.84 -1.82 -3.29
C PHE A 30 10.94 -2.72 -2.69
N SER A 31 11.71 -3.38 -3.56
CA SER A 31 12.71 -4.38 -3.18
C SER A 31 14.03 -3.81 -2.66
N ASP A 32 14.29 -2.51 -2.87
CA ASP A 32 15.47 -1.82 -2.32
C ASP A 32 15.07 -0.50 -1.61
N PRO A 33 14.30 -0.58 -0.52
CA PRO A 33 13.72 0.57 0.14
C PRO A 33 14.73 1.24 1.09
N VAL A 34 15.69 1.98 0.54
CA VAL A 34 16.79 2.61 1.31
C VAL A 34 16.28 3.64 2.34
N MET A 35 15.09 4.21 2.13
CA MET A 35 14.55 5.29 2.98
C MET A 35 13.58 4.79 4.07
N ASP A 36 13.17 3.53 4.02
CA ASP A 36 12.17 2.98 4.93
C ASP A 36 12.79 2.38 6.20
N GLY A 37 12.10 2.50 7.33
CA GLY A 37 12.50 1.83 8.58
C GLY A 37 12.25 0.32 8.55
N PRO A 38 12.88 -0.47 9.44
CA PRO A 38 12.84 -1.95 9.41
C PRO A 38 11.42 -2.54 9.43
N THR A 39 10.48 -1.88 10.09
CA THR A 39 9.06 -2.30 10.09
C THR A 39 8.42 -2.21 8.71
N ILE A 40 8.70 -1.14 7.96
CA ILE A 40 8.14 -0.92 6.62
C ILE A 40 8.87 -1.81 5.60
N GLN A 41 10.19 -2.01 5.77
CA GLN A 41 10.93 -2.98 4.94
C GLN A 41 10.35 -4.39 5.07
N ALA A 42 10.09 -4.86 6.29
CA ALA A 42 9.48 -6.18 6.50
C ALA A 42 8.07 -6.28 5.90
N ALA A 43 7.28 -5.21 5.94
CA ALA A 43 5.98 -5.18 5.27
C ALA A 43 6.11 -5.23 3.74
N ASN A 44 7.11 -4.56 3.17
CA ASN A 44 7.38 -4.63 1.74
C ASN A 44 7.77 -6.04 1.32
N ASP A 45 8.64 -6.71 2.08
CA ASP A 45 9.05 -8.09 1.78
C ASP A 45 7.85 -9.04 1.73
N VAL A 46 6.97 -8.98 2.74
CA VAL A 46 5.74 -9.80 2.77
C VAL A 46 4.82 -9.52 1.58
N ALA A 47 4.63 -8.24 1.23
CA ALA A 47 3.79 -7.87 0.10
C ALA A 47 4.39 -8.36 -1.24
N LEU A 48 5.71 -8.25 -1.41
CA LEU A 48 6.41 -8.71 -2.62
C LEU A 48 6.38 -10.24 -2.73
N ASP A 49 6.59 -10.97 -1.63
CA ASP A 49 6.47 -12.43 -1.58
C ASP A 49 5.05 -12.90 -1.92
N GLY A 50 4.04 -12.10 -1.58
CA GLY A 50 2.64 -12.29 -1.98
C GLY A 50 2.34 -11.95 -3.45
N GLY A 51 3.33 -11.49 -4.22
CA GLY A 51 3.17 -11.14 -5.63
C GLY A 51 2.57 -9.76 -5.88
N ALA A 52 2.65 -8.84 -4.90
CA ALA A 52 2.19 -7.47 -5.07
C ALA A 52 2.92 -6.78 -6.25
N THR A 53 2.15 -6.13 -7.11
CA THR A 53 2.69 -5.32 -8.22
C THR A 53 2.08 -3.92 -8.17
N PRO A 54 2.78 -2.88 -8.65
CA PRO A 54 2.24 -1.52 -8.69
C PRO A 54 0.90 -1.45 -9.43
N VAL A 55 0.80 -2.12 -10.59
CA VAL A 55 -0.43 -2.16 -11.39
C VAL A 55 -1.54 -2.88 -10.64
N GLY A 56 -1.26 -4.05 -10.04
CA GLY A 56 -2.26 -4.79 -9.28
C GLY A 56 -2.78 -4.03 -8.06
N ILE A 57 -1.91 -3.27 -7.38
CA ILE A 57 -2.31 -2.39 -6.28
C ILE A 57 -3.21 -1.27 -6.81
N LEU A 58 -2.82 -0.59 -7.88
CA LEU A 58 -3.62 0.50 -8.45
C LEU A 58 -5.00 0.02 -8.95
N ASP A 59 -5.07 -1.16 -9.55
CA ASP A 59 -6.33 -1.76 -9.99
C ASP A 59 -7.21 -2.12 -8.79
N ALA A 60 -6.65 -2.74 -7.76
CA ALA A 60 -7.37 -3.02 -6.51
C ALA A 60 -7.88 -1.73 -5.84
N LEU A 61 -7.09 -0.65 -5.85
CA LEU A 61 -7.51 0.66 -5.30
C LEU A 61 -8.62 1.31 -6.13
N ARG A 62 -8.63 1.14 -7.46
CA ARG A 62 -9.71 1.67 -8.32
C ARG A 62 -11.06 1.04 -8.01
N GLU A 63 -11.06 -0.22 -7.64
CA GLU A 63 -12.26 -0.98 -7.30
C GLU A 63 -12.68 -0.81 -5.83
N ALA A 64 -11.77 -0.34 -4.98
CA ALA A 64 -12.01 -0.19 -3.56
C ALA A 64 -12.77 1.11 -3.24
N ASP A 65 -14.00 0.98 -2.74
CA ASP A 65 -14.67 2.09 -2.05
C ASP A 65 -14.17 2.20 -0.60
N VAL A 66 -13.34 3.21 -0.34
CA VAL A 66 -12.73 3.46 0.98
C VAL A 66 -13.39 4.66 1.69
N GLY A 67 -14.17 5.47 0.98
CA GLY A 67 -14.86 6.63 1.56
C GLY A 67 -13.98 7.85 1.87
N VAL A 68 -12.65 7.75 1.74
CA VAL A 68 -11.70 8.87 1.90
C VAL A 68 -10.65 8.89 0.80
N PRO A 69 -10.04 10.04 0.49
CA PRO A 69 -8.99 10.14 -0.51
C PRO A 69 -7.79 9.23 -0.20
N LEU A 70 -7.24 8.63 -1.24
CA LEU A 70 -6.05 7.78 -1.18
C LEU A 70 -4.88 8.48 -1.86
N ALA A 71 -3.73 8.52 -1.19
CA ALA A 71 -2.49 9.06 -1.72
C ALA A 71 -1.48 7.94 -1.94
N VAL A 72 -1.12 7.64 -3.19
CA VAL A 72 -0.12 6.62 -3.48
C VAL A 72 1.28 7.20 -3.23
N MET A 73 2.05 6.54 -2.37
CA MET A 73 3.46 6.81 -2.13
C MET A 73 4.30 5.69 -2.74
N THR A 74 5.32 6.06 -3.49
CA THR A 74 6.18 5.11 -4.21
C THR A 74 7.57 5.69 -4.40
N TYR A 75 8.55 4.81 -4.61
CA TYR A 75 9.88 5.20 -5.06
C TYR A 75 9.85 5.64 -6.53
N TYR A 76 10.73 6.58 -6.87
CA TYR A 76 10.80 7.19 -8.21
C TYR A 76 11.04 6.17 -9.33
N ASN A 77 11.84 5.14 -9.06
CA ASN A 77 12.15 4.06 -9.99
C ASN A 77 10.95 3.17 -10.37
N ILE A 78 9.92 3.09 -9.53
CA ILE A 78 8.68 2.38 -9.85
C ILE A 78 7.76 3.27 -10.71
N ALA A 79 7.79 4.57 -10.45
CA ALA A 79 6.94 5.53 -11.15
C ALA A 79 7.43 5.88 -12.56
N TYR A 80 8.73 5.72 -12.82
CA TYR A 80 9.38 5.98 -14.10
C TYR A 80 9.53 4.69 -14.92
#